data_AF-A0A2V7PYR0-F1
#
_entry.id   AF-A0A2V7PYR0-F1
#
_cell.length_a   1.000
_cell.length_b   1.000
_cell.length_c   1.000
_cell.angle_alpha   90.00
_cell.angle_beta   90.00
_cell.angle_gamma   90.00
#
_symmetry.space_group_name_H-M   'P 1'
#
loop_
_entity.id
_entity.type
_entity.pdbx_description
1 polymer ?
#
loop_
_entity_poly.entity_id
_entity_poly.type
_entity_poly.pdbx_seq_one_letter_code
_entity_poly.pdbx_strand_id
1 'polypeptide(L)'
;MAQLIGPSLIQDRLRHLPFVLSDAPRGLPGALPVRVVGMSQQSTVAVTYSKGALTMEYQGAGFPAASVSDTTAYGILVVDDSTQRAQGVLIYESRRPPEGYPSIGALTRTDRTIPLYGVRVDWANVSNPKCPLLGAPAGPPSSAQ
;
A
#
# COMPACT_ATOMS: atom_id res chain seq x y z
N MET A 1 -7.91 21.82 4.01
CA MET A 1 -8.58 20.52 4.23
C MET A 1 -8.65 19.70 2.93
N ALA A 2 -7.51 19.33 2.33
CA ALA A 2 -7.47 18.66 1.00
C ALA A 2 -6.70 17.32 0.98
N GLN A 3 -6.35 16.75 2.15
CA GLN A 3 -5.44 15.60 2.24
C GLN A 3 -6.14 14.23 2.27
N LEU A 4 -7.47 14.17 2.22
CA LEU A 4 -8.24 12.93 2.47
C LEU A 4 -9.00 12.38 1.26
N ILE A 5 -9.07 13.09 0.13
CA ILE A 5 -9.88 12.65 -1.02
C ILE A 5 -9.28 11.39 -1.66
N GLY A 6 -7.98 11.38 -1.97
CA GLY A 6 -7.29 10.24 -2.59
C GLY A 6 -7.43 8.93 -1.81
N PRO A 7 -7.06 8.88 -0.51
CA PRO A 7 -7.25 7.69 0.32
C PRO A 7 -8.70 7.20 0.38
N SER A 8 -9.67 8.12 0.45
CA SER A 8 -11.09 7.75 0.51
C SER A 8 -11.57 7.14 -0.81
N LEU A 9 -11.15 7.70 -1.95
CA LEU A 9 -11.47 7.16 -3.28
C LEU A 9 -10.85 5.76 -3.49
N ILE A 10 -9.61 5.54 -3.03
CA ILE A 10 -8.96 4.23 -3.10
C ILE A 10 -9.68 3.22 -2.22
N GLN A 11 -10.10 3.62 -1.02
CA GLN A 11 -10.90 2.78 -0.13
C GLN A 11 -12.28 2.46 -0.73
N ASP A 12 -12.90 3.40 -1.43
CA ASP A 12 -14.15 3.17 -2.17
C ASP A 12 -13.96 2.20 -3.35
N ARG A 13 -12.86 2.31 -4.09
CA ARG A 13 -12.51 1.35 -5.16
C ARG A 13 -12.35 -0.07 -4.63
N LEU A 14 -11.79 -0.22 -3.43
CA LEU A 14 -11.72 -1.51 -2.77
C LEU A 14 -13.10 -2.11 -2.49
N ARG A 15 -14.18 -1.32 -2.39
CA ARG A 15 -15.55 -1.86 -2.23
C ARG A 15 -16.14 -2.40 -3.53
N HIS A 16 -15.53 -2.08 -4.68
CA HIS A 16 -15.99 -2.45 -6.00
C HIS A 16 -15.12 -3.56 -6.59
N LEU A 17 -15.57 -4.82 -6.46
CA LEU A 17 -14.82 -6.02 -6.85
C LEU A 17 -14.13 -5.99 -8.23
N PRO A 18 -14.70 -5.42 -9.31
CA PRO A 18 -14.02 -5.36 -10.60
C PRO A 18 -12.69 -4.59 -10.60
N PHE A 19 -12.48 -3.70 -9.63
CA PHE A 19 -11.22 -2.94 -9.48
C PHE A 19 -10.24 -3.61 -8.52
N VAL A 20 -10.64 -4.70 -7.85
CA VAL A 20 -9.79 -5.42 -6.91
C VAL A 20 -8.95 -6.45 -7.66
N LEU A 21 -7.66 -6.49 -7.36
CA LEU A 21 -6.76 -7.48 -7.91
C LEU A 21 -6.99 -8.82 -7.23
N SER A 22 -7.15 -9.88 -8.02
CA SER A 22 -7.23 -11.25 -7.50
C SER A 22 -5.85 -11.87 -7.25
N ASP A 23 -4.82 -11.38 -7.94
CA ASP A 23 -3.45 -11.86 -7.86
C ASP A 23 -2.46 -10.71 -7.73
N ALA A 24 -1.30 -10.99 -7.12
CA ALA A 24 -0.20 -10.05 -7.07
C ALA A 24 0.32 -9.70 -8.48
N PRO A 25 0.51 -8.41 -8.81
CA PRO A 25 1.15 -8.03 -10.06
C PRO A 25 2.56 -8.62 -10.16
N ARG A 26 2.94 -9.08 -11.36
CA ARG A 26 4.30 -9.55 -11.62
C ARG A 26 5.22 -8.37 -11.88
N GLY A 27 6.52 -8.53 -11.59
CA GLY A 27 7.53 -7.52 -11.91
C GLY A 27 7.43 -6.25 -11.07
N LEU A 28 6.89 -6.35 -9.85
CA LEU A 28 6.98 -5.26 -8.87
C LEU A 28 8.45 -4.89 -8.63
N PRO A 29 8.77 -3.59 -8.47
CA PRO A 29 10.12 -3.18 -8.10
C PRO A 29 10.47 -3.72 -6.70
N GLY A 30 11.77 -3.90 -6.42
CA GLY A 30 12.23 -4.44 -5.14
C GLY A 30 11.89 -3.54 -3.92
N ALA A 31 11.48 -2.31 -4.16
CA ALA A 31 11.01 -1.39 -3.13
C ALA A 31 9.88 -0.51 -3.68
N LEU A 32 8.90 -0.19 -2.82
CA LEU A 32 7.78 0.70 -3.13
C LEU A 32 7.58 1.73 -2.01
N PRO A 33 7.11 2.95 -2.33
CA PRO A 33 6.72 3.88 -1.29
C PRO A 33 5.50 3.36 -0.53
N VAL A 34 5.46 3.60 0.78
CA VAL A 34 4.33 3.26 1.65
C VAL A 34 3.95 4.44 2.53
N ARG A 35 2.65 4.63 2.75
CA ARG A 35 2.14 5.64 3.68
C ARG A 35 1.02 5.06 4.53
N VAL A 36 1.03 5.42 5.82
CA VAL A 36 -0.11 5.18 6.72
C VAL A 36 -1.12 6.30 6.51
N VAL A 37 -2.36 5.96 6.20
CA VAL A 37 -3.42 6.94 5.96
C VAL A 37 -3.68 7.72 7.25
N GLY A 38 -3.70 9.05 7.15
CA GLY A 38 -3.77 9.95 8.31
C GLY A 38 -2.41 10.42 8.85
N MET A 39 -1.31 9.82 8.38
CA MET A 39 0.05 10.29 8.68
C MET A 39 0.66 11.03 7.48
N SER A 40 1.44 12.08 7.76
CA SER A 40 2.19 12.82 6.74
C SER A 40 3.49 12.12 6.33
N GLN A 41 4.04 11.29 7.21
CA GLN A 41 5.30 10.59 7.00
C GLN A 41 5.12 9.45 5.99
N GLN A 42 6.02 9.41 5.01
CA GLN A 42 6.16 8.31 4.06
C GLN A 42 7.34 7.43 4.47
N SER A 43 7.27 6.16 4.10
CA SER A 43 8.35 5.19 4.25
C SER A 43 8.43 4.31 3.00
N THR A 44 9.18 3.21 3.08
CA THR A 44 9.35 2.27 1.97
C THR A 44 8.97 0.87 2.43
N VAL A 45 8.40 0.05 1.56
CA VAL A 45 8.31 -1.41 1.74
C VAL A 45 9.32 -2.09 0.84
N ALA A 46 10.03 -3.09 1.36
CA ALA A 46 10.81 -4.01 0.56
C ALA A 46 9.87 -5.09 0.00
N VAL A 47 9.90 -5.30 -1.31
CA VAL A 47 9.05 -6.27 -1.99
C VAL A 47 9.79 -7.59 -2.08
N THR A 48 9.19 -8.65 -1.53
CA THR A 48 9.74 -10.00 -1.50
C THR A 48 8.66 -11.02 -1.88
N TYR A 49 9.09 -12.25 -2.14
CA TYR A 49 8.18 -13.36 -2.41
C TYR A 49 8.56 -14.55 -1.53
N SER A 50 7.60 -15.05 -0.76
CA SER A 50 7.77 -16.23 0.09
C SER A 50 6.85 -17.34 -0.38
N LYS A 51 7.42 -18.49 -0.78
CA LYS A 51 6.66 -19.62 -1.35
C LYS A 51 5.74 -19.22 -2.52
N GLY A 52 6.15 -18.24 -3.31
CA GLY A 52 5.37 -17.71 -4.43
C GLY A 52 4.30 -16.66 -4.07
N ALA A 53 4.07 -16.40 -2.78
CA ALA A 53 3.16 -15.36 -2.32
C ALA A 53 3.90 -14.03 -2.10
N LEU A 54 3.27 -12.93 -2.48
CA LEU A 54 3.79 -11.57 -2.29
C LEU A 54 3.88 -11.25 -0.79
N THR A 55 5.07 -10.84 -0.35
CA THR A 55 5.31 -10.35 1.01
C THR A 55 6.02 -9.01 0.95
N MET A 56 5.54 -8.03 1.69
CA MET A 56 6.12 -6.69 1.74
C MET A 56 6.58 -6.35 3.15
N GLU A 57 7.86 -6.04 3.34
CA GLU A 57 8.38 -5.68 4.66
C GLU A 57 8.50 -4.15 4.78
N TYR A 58 7.78 -3.55 5.74
CA TYR A 58 7.84 -2.11 5.98
C TYR A 58 9.19 -1.70 6.57
N GLN A 59 9.84 -0.70 5.98
CA GLN A 59 11.16 -0.17 6.32
C GLN A 59 11.05 1.23 6.98
N GLY A 60 11.93 1.55 7.94
CA GLY A 60 11.99 2.89 8.56
C GLY A 60 10.95 3.16 9.65
N ALA A 61 10.99 4.27 10.38
CA ALA A 61 10.03 4.54 11.45
C ALA A 61 8.61 4.86 10.91
N GLY A 62 7.56 4.70 11.72
CA GLY A 62 6.19 5.14 11.36
C GLY A 62 5.19 4.01 11.11
N PHE A 63 5.60 2.74 11.21
CA PHE A 63 4.63 1.64 11.27
C PHE A 63 3.89 1.67 12.62
N PRO A 64 2.55 1.68 12.65
CA PRO A 64 1.78 1.93 13.87
C PRO A 64 1.63 0.68 14.76
N ALA A 65 2.74 -0.01 15.06
CA ALA A 65 2.79 -1.35 15.66
C ALA A 65 1.88 -1.57 16.89
N ALA A 66 1.63 -0.52 17.68
CA ALA A 66 0.77 -0.58 18.86
C ALA A 66 -0.74 -0.69 18.56
N SER A 67 -1.17 -0.30 17.35
CA SER A 67 -2.58 -0.17 16.97
C SER A 67 -3.01 -1.16 15.86
N VAL A 68 -2.06 -1.70 15.10
CA VAL A 68 -2.31 -2.66 14.01
C VAL A 68 -2.37 -4.11 14.48
N SER A 69 -3.44 -4.79 14.09
CA SER A 69 -3.58 -6.25 14.03
C SER A 69 -4.18 -6.64 12.67
N ASP A 70 -4.22 -7.93 12.37
CA ASP A 70 -4.83 -8.49 11.15
C ASP A 70 -6.33 -8.16 10.98
N THR A 71 -7.00 -7.70 12.05
CA THR A 71 -8.42 -7.31 12.03
C THR A 71 -8.65 -5.80 12.03
N THR A 72 -7.68 -5.02 12.52
CA THR A 72 -7.79 -3.56 12.71
C THR A 72 -7.00 -2.76 11.66
N ALA A 73 -6.30 -3.44 10.76
CA ALA A 73 -5.59 -2.79 9.68
C ALA A 73 -5.34 -3.71 8.49
N TYR A 74 -5.08 -3.07 7.35
CA TYR A 74 -4.75 -3.74 6.10
C TYR A 74 -3.96 -2.81 5.19
N GLY A 75 -3.17 -3.41 4.29
CA GLY A 75 -2.48 -2.71 3.21
C GLY A 75 -3.28 -2.75 1.92
N ILE A 76 -3.18 -1.69 1.12
CA ILE A 76 -3.62 -1.66 -0.27
C ILE A 76 -2.42 -1.35 -1.17
N LEU A 77 -2.06 -2.28 -2.05
CA LEU A 77 -1.22 -2.03 -3.20
C LEU A 77 -2.02 -1.29 -4.26
N VAL A 78 -1.60 -0.08 -4.60
CA VAL A 78 -2.24 0.75 -5.61
C VAL A 78 -1.53 0.54 -6.94
N VAL A 79 -2.28 0.11 -7.95
CA VAL A 79 -1.80 -0.05 -9.32
C VAL A 79 -2.51 0.96 -10.20
N ASP A 80 -1.74 1.70 -10.99
CA ASP A 80 -2.30 2.58 -12.02
C ASP A 80 -2.83 1.73 -13.18
N ASP A 81 -4.12 1.89 -13.50
CA ASP A 81 -4.77 1.09 -14.55
C ASP A 81 -4.22 1.43 -15.94
N SER A 82 -3.86 2.68 -16.18
CA SER A 82 -3.35 3.14 -17.48
C SER A 82 -1.98 2.56 -17.82
N THR A 83 -1.08 2.49 -16.84
CA THR A 83 0.31 2.01 -17.04
C THR A 83 0.56 0.60 -16.54
N GLN A 84 -0.40 0.02 -15.81
CA GLN A 84 -0.24 -1.25 -15.07
C GLN A 84 0.96 -1.22 -14.10
N ARG A 85 1.37 -0.03 -13.63
CA ARG A 85 2.49 0.13 -12.70
C ARG A 85 1.99 0.28 -11.26
N ALA A 86 2.66 -0.41 -10.34
CA ALA A 86 2.47 -0.20 -8.92
C ALA A 86 2.96 1.19 -8.51
N GLN A 87 2.07 1.97 -7.92
CA GLN A 87 2.34 3.32 -7.43
C GLN A 87 2.87 3.29 -5.98
N GLY A 88 2.45 2.29 -5.20
CA GLY A 88 2.93 2.02 -3.85
C GLY A 88 1.83 1.47 -2.95
N VAL A 89 2.05 1.57 -1.63
CA VAL A 89 1.17 0.95 -0.64
C VAL A 89 0.56 1.99 0.30
N LEU A 90 -0.73 1.84 0.59
CA LEU A 90 -1.41 2.59 1.64
C LEU A 90 -1.82 1.65 2.76
N ILE A 91 -1.52 2.02 4.01
CA ILE A 91 -1.94 1.28 5.20
C ILE A 91 -3.14 2.00 5.81
N TYR A 92 -4.24 1.27 5.97
CA TYR A 92 -5.45 1.78 6.61
C TYR A 92 -5.58 1.17 7.99
N GLU A 93 -5.72 2.02 9.01
CA GLU A 93 -6.05 1.62 10.38
C GLU A 93 -7.57 1.65 10.55
N SER A 94 -8.24 0.68 9.95
CA SER A 94 -9.69 0.53 10.00
C SER A 94 -10.09 -0.94 9.85
N ARG A 95 -11.38 -1.23 10.03
CA ARG A 95 -11.89 -2.59 9.85
C ARG A 95 -11.56 -3.10 8.45
N ARG A 96 -10.97 -4.30 8.38
CA ARG A 96 -10.64 -4.96 7.11
C ARG A 96 -11.87 -5.08 6.19
N PRO A 97 -11.67 -5.17 4.86
CA PRO A 97 -12.73 -5.54 3.93
C PRO A 97 -13.46 -6.82 4.38
N PRO A 98 -14.74 -6.99 4.01
CA PRO A 98 -15.49 -8.22 4.29
C PRO A 98 -14.77 -9.50 3.87
N GLU A 99 -15.18 -10.63 4.41
CA GLU A 99 -14.69 -11.93 3.95
C GLU A 99 -15.02 -12.14 2.46
N GLY A 100 -14.11 -12.78 1.73
CA GLY A 100 -14.22 -13.01 0.28
C GLY A 100 -13.46 -12.02 -0.60
N TYR A 101 -12.92 -10.92 -0.04
CA TYR A 101 -12.00 -10.07 -0.78
C TYR A 101 -10.65 -10.77 -0.99
N PRO A 102 -10.15 -10.83 -2.24
CA PRO A 102 -8.90 -11.53 -2.53
C PRO A 102 -7.72 -10.75 -1.94
N SER A 103 -7.09 -11.35 -0.92
CA SER A 103 -5.78 -10.88 -0.49
C SER A 103 -4.73 -11.35 -1.48
N ILE A 104 -3.87 -10.43 -1.90
CA ILE A 104 -2.80 -10.70 -2.86
C ILE A 104 -1.47 -11.00 -2.17
N GLY A 105 -1.41 -10.91 -0.85
CA GLY A 105 -0.19 -11.07 -0.08
C GLY A 105 -0.29 -10.55 1.35
N ALA A 106 0.86 -10.28 1.95
CA ALA A 106 0.95 -9.75 3.31
C ALA A 106 1.93 -8.59 3.40
N LEU A 107 1.68 -7.68 4.33
CA LEU A 107 2.62 -6.66 4.77
C LEU A 107 3.09 -6.97 6.18
N THR A 108 4.40 -7.04 6.37
CA THR A 108 5.05 -7.42 7.63
C THR A 108 5.89 -6.28 8.19
N ARG A 109 5.99 -6.26 9.52
CA ARG A 109 6.92 -5.42 10.28
C ARG A 109 7.12 -6.02 11.66
N THR A 110 8.37 -6.30 12.03
CA THR A 110 8.71 -6.89 13.34
C THR A 110 7.92 -8.19 13.56
N ASP A 111 6.96 -8.20 14.49
CA ASP A 111 6.07 -9.30 14.87
C ASP A 111 4.65 -9.18 14.29
N ARG A 112 4.37 -8.13 13.50
CA ARG A 112 3.03 -7.84 12.97
C ARG A 112 2.93 -8.18 11.50
N THR A 113 1.82 -8.81 11.14
CA THR A 113 1.45 -9.14 9.76
C THR A 113 0.02 -8.66 9.53
N ILE A 114 -0.17 -7.88 8.47
CA ILE A 114 -1.49 -7.42 8.03
C ILE A 114 -1.74 -7.89 6.59
N PRO A 115 -2.99 -8.18 6.21
CA PRO A 115 -3.31 -8.60 4.85
C PRO A 115 -3.04 -7.45 3.86
N LEU A 116 -2.55 -7.82 2.68
CA LEU A 116 -2.38 -6.91 1.54
C LEU A 116 -3.46 -7.21 0.50
N TYR A 117 -4.18 -6.18 0.10
CA TYR A 117 -5.12 -6.19 -1.01
C TYR A 117 -4.54 -5.38 -2.17
N GLY A 118 -5.06 -5.58 -3.38
CA GLY A 118 -4.66 -4.81 -4.54
C GLY A 118 -5.85 -4.11 -5.18
N VAL A 119 -5.66 -2.87 -5.63
CA VAL A 119 -6.68 -2.14 -6.40
C VAL A 119 -6.09 -1.47 -7.62
N ARG A 120 -6.88 -1.44 -8.68
CA ARG A 120 -6.63 -0.64 -9.89
C ARG A 120 -7.33 0.70 -9.75
N VAL A 121 -6.60 1.77 -10.01
CA VAL A 121 -7.13 3.13 -10.03
C VAL A 121 -6.58 3.88 -11.23
N ASP A 122 -7.31 4.88 -11.70
CA ASP A 122 -6.72 5.92 -12.53
C ASP A 122 -5.90 6.83 -11.61
N TRP A 123 -4.57 6.71 -11.66
CA TRP A 123 -3.70 7.39 -10.69
C TRP A 123 -3.78 8.91 -10.78
N ALA A 124 -3.90 9.43 -12.01
CA ALA A 124 -4.00 10.87 -12.27
C ALA A 124 -5.23 11.50 -11.61
N ASN A 125 -6.32 10.74 -11.44
CA ASN A 125 -7.53 11.19 -10.77
C ASN A 125 -7.49 11.05 -9.24
N VAL A 126 -6.60 10.23 -8.67
CA VAL A 126 -6.52 10.01 -7.21
C VAL A 126 -5.33 10.71 -6.54
N SER A 127 -4.29 11.08 -7.29
CA SER A 127 -3.09 11.72 -6.77
C SER A 127 -2.83 13.05 -7.48
N ASN A 128 -2.65 14.12 -6.69
CA ASN A 128 -2.36 15.45 -7.22
C ASN A 128 -0.83 15.63 -7.37
N PRO A 129 -0.30 16.00 -8.54
CA PRO A 129 1.15 16.18 -8.71
C PRO A 129 1.75 17.27 -7.80
N LYS A 130 0.96 18.26 -7.35
CA LYS A 130 1.42 19.29 -6.40
C LYS A 130 1.50 18.78 -4.96
N CYS A 131 0.70 17.77 -4.63
CA CYS A 131 0.62 17.15 -3.31
C CYS A 131 0.44 15.64 -3.49
N PRO A 132 1.50 14.91 -3.86
CA PRO A 132 1.38 13.51 -4.23
C PRO A 132 0.96 12.67 -3.02
N LEU A 133 0.02 11.75 -3.26
CA LEU A 133 -0.44 10.82 -2.23
C LEU A 133 0.68 9.86 -1.80
N LEU A 134 1.49 9.44 -2.76
CA LEU A 134 2.73 8.71 -2.57
C LEU A 134 3.81 9.44 -3.37
N GLY A 135 4.86 9.89 -2.71
CA GLY A 135 6.06 10.45 -3.35
C GLY A 135 6.95 9.35 -3.92
N ALA A 136 8.08 9.73 -4.52
CA ALA A 136 9.09 8.77 -4.96
C ALA A 136 9.47 7.81 -3.81
N PRO A 137 9.74 6.51 -4.09
CA PRO A 137 10.28 5.62 -3.07
C PRO A 137 11.48 6.32 -2.44
N ALA A 138 11.55 6.34 -1.10
CA ALA A 138 12.72 6.89 -0.44
C ALA A 138 13.92 6.13 -1.01
N GLY A 139 14.85 6.84 -1.66
CA GLY A 139 16.04 6.23 -2.22
C GLY A 139 16.75 5.40 -1.14
N PRO A 140 17.57 4.42 -1.54
CA PRO A 140 18.42 3.72 -0.57
C PRO A 140 19.12 4.76 0.32
N PRO A 141 19.33 4.49 1.62
CA PRO A 141 20.01 5.43 2.49
C PRO A 141 21.27 5.88 1.78
N SER A 142 21.39 7.19 1.53
CA SER A 142 22.57 7.77 0.90
C SER A 142 23.73 7.37 1.80
N SER A 143 24.54 6.42 1.37
CA SER A 143 25.79 6.06 2.04
C SER A 143 26.60 7.34 2.07
N ALA A 144 26.68 7.96 3.26
CA ALA A 144 27.53 9.10 3.51
C ALA A 144 28.96 8.67 3.15
N GLN A 145 29.56 9.45 2.25
CA GLN A 145 31.00 9.50 2.02
C GLN A 145 31.73 9.97 3.28
#